data_AF-A0A3T1DBE8-F1
#
_entry.id   AF-A0A3T1DBE8-F1
#
_cell.length_a   1.000
_cell.length_b   1.000
_cell.length_c   1.000
_cell.angle_alpha   90.00
_cell.angle_beta   90.00
_cell.angle_gamma   90.00
#
_symmetry.space_group_name_H-M   'P 1'
#
loop_
_entity.id
_entity.type
_entity.pdbx_description
1 polymer ?
#
loop_
_entity_poly.entity_id
_entity_poly.type
_entity_poly.pdbx_seq_one_letter_code
_entity_poly.pdbx_strand_id
1 'polypeptide(L)'
;MTTVYGTKENPWKLKTPPQTSEYEMYKDEKDGKEIIVCTVGKTVLHYDYRCISDLHSMLKEHGDWIELGSADEQKPAKEGTVEAWGRSPDNPVGGWYGLKKGLRGRFGMYVPPLMEELGLAELEHNARNNRMRAL
;
A
#
# COMPACT_ATOMS: atom_id res chain seq x y z
N MET A 1 -5.51 -21.30 19.95
CA MET A 1 -4.51 -20.21 19.91
C MET A 1 -4.85 -19.38 18.69
N THR A 2 -5.13 -18.09 18.86
CA THR A 2 -5.44 -17.18 17.76
C THR A 2 -4.14 -16.87 17.05
N THR A 3 -4.00 -17.28 15.80
CA THR A 3 -2.81 -16.95 14.99
C THR A 3 -2.77 -15.44 14.76
N VAL A 4 -1.68 -14.78 15.12
CA VAL A 4 -1.47 -13.36 14.86
C VAL A 4 -0.90 -13.20 13.46
N TYR A 5 -1.59 -12.46 12.59
CA TYR A 5 -1.15 -12.16 11.23
C TYR A 5 -0.42 -10.83 11.15
N GLY A 6 0.39 -10.66 10.10
CA GLY A 6 1.18 -9.45 9.89
C GLY A 6 2.48 -9.41 10.69
N THR A 7 2.95 -10.55 11.19
CA THR A 7 4.29 -10.70 11.77
C THR A 7 5.23 -11.31 10.75
N LYS A 8 6.54 -11.26 11.02
CA LYS A 8 7.54 -11.87 10.14
C LYS A 8 7.38 -13.39 10.01
N GLU A 9 6.94 -14.06 11.07
CA GLU A 9 6.70 -15.50 11.12
C GLU A 9 5.37 -15.89 10.45
N ASN A 10 4.40 -14.98 10.46
CA ASN A 10 3.09 -15.19 9.86
C ASN A 10 2.64 -13.92 9.09
N PRO A 11 3.25 -13.66 7.92
CA PRO A 11 2.95 -12.49 7.13
C PRO A 11 1.55 -12.60 6.50
N TRP A 12 0.97 -11.46 6.14
CA TRP A 12 -0.17 -11.43 5.24
C TRP A 12 0.25 -11.92 3.86
N LYS A 13 -0.50 -12.88 3.31
CA LYS A 13 -0.31 -13.39 1.95
C LYS A 13 -1.32 -12.71 1.04
N LEU A 14 -0.83 -11.84 0.17
CA LEU A 14 -1.64 -10.91 -0.60
C LEU A 14 -1.46 -11.14 -2.10
N LYS A 15 -2.40 -10.61 -2.88
CA LYS A 15 -2.33 -10.63 -4.34
C LYS A 15 -2.50 -9.22 -4.90
N THR A 16 -1.72 -8.87 -5.91
CA THR A 16 -1.88 -7.60 -6.62
C THR A 16 -3.16 -7.65 -7.46
N PRO A 17 -3.97 -6.61 -7.57
CA PRO A 17 -5.09 -6.57 -8.53
C PRO A 17 -4.54 -6.72 -9.96
N PRO A 18 -4.98 -7.68 -10.79
CA PRO A 18 -6.22 -8.48 -10.75
C PRO A 18 -6.08 -9.91 -10.16
N GLN A 19 -5.40 -10.07 -9.03
CA GLN A 19 -5.14 -11.34 -8.33
C GLN A 19 -4.16 -12.30 -9.03
N THR A 20 -3.27 -11.78 -9.88
CA THR A 20 -2.34 -12.60 -10.69
C THR A 20 -0.94 -12.76 -10.10
N SER A 21 -0.54 -11.93 -9.16
CA SER A 21 0.81 -11.97 -8.57
C SER A 21 0.73 -11.96 -7.06
N GLU A 22 1.35 -12.96 -6.44
CA GLU A 22 1.40 -13.14 -4.99
C GLU A 22 2.60 -12.41 -4.39
N TYR A 23 2.41 -11.90 -3.18
CA TYR A 23 3.43 -11.28 -2.38
C TYR A 23 3.06 -11.36 -0.89
N GLU A 24 4.01 -11.02 -0.04
CA GLU A 24 3.80 -11.07 1.41
C GLU A 24 4.12 -9.72 2.05
N MET A 25 3.35 -9.38 3.09
CA MET A 25 3.57 -8.19 3.90
C MET A 25 3.59 -8.53 5.39
N TYR A 26 4.43 -7.83 6.15
CA TYR A 26 4.41 -7.87 7.61
C TYR A 26 4.85 -6.55 8.20
N LYS A 27 4.45 -6.30 9.45
CA LYS A 27 4.94 -5.19 10.24
C LYS A 27 6.33 -5.52 10.81
N ASP A 28 7.24 -4.56 10.73
CA ASP A 28 8.57 -4.63 11.34
C ASP A 28 8.99 -3.25 11.87
N GLU A 29 10.15 -3.18 12.50
CA GLU A 29 10.80 -1.92 12.88
C GLU A 29 12.12 -1.76 12.13
N LYS A 30 12.36 -0.55 11.62
CA LYS A 30 13.64 -0.20 11.01
C LYS A 30 14.03 1.22 11.39
N ASP A 31 15.26 1.37 11.88
CA ASP A 31 15.82 2.66 12.30
C ASP A 31 14.92 3.40 13.32
N GLY A 32 14.29 2.65 14.24
CA GLY A 32 13.38 3.16 15.27
C GLY A 32 12.00 3.58 14.74
N LYS A 33 11.65 3.17 13.52
CA LYS A 33 10.39 3.50 12.85
C LYS A 33 9.64 2.22 12.48
N GLU A 34 8.35 2.19 12.78
CA GLU A 34 7.47 1.10 12.34
C GLU A 34 7.28 1.14 10.82
N ILE A 35 7.44 -0.01 10.18
CA ILE A 35 7.33 -0.15 8.73
C ILE A 35 6.46 -1.34 8.35
N ILE A 36 5.95 -1.30 7.12
CA ILE A 36 5.48 -2.49 6.41
C ILE A 36 6.62 -2.96 5.51
N VAL A 37 7.05 -4.21 5.73
CA VAL A 37 7.95 -4.91 4.82
C VAL A 37 7.11 -5.62 3.76
N CYS A 38 7.34 -5.29 2.49
CA CYS A 38 6.64 -5.86 1.34
C CYS A 38 7.62 -6.68 0.51
N THR A 39 7.42 -8.00 0.45
CA THR A 39 8.31 -8.93 -0.25
C THR A 39 7.63 -9.50 -1.49
N VAL A 40 8.17 -9.20 -2.67
CA VAL A 40 7.69 -9.65 -3.98
C VAL A 40 8.83 -10.39 -4.68
N GLY A 41 8.77 -11.71 -4.69
CA GLY A 41 9.88 -12.55 -5.15
C GLY A 41 11.16 -12.25 -4.36
N LYS A 42 12.21 -11.77 -5.03
CA LYS A 42 13.48 -11.36 -4.40
C LYS A 42 13.53 -9.89 -3.99
N THR A 43 12.50 -9.12 -4.34
CA THR A 43 12.47 -7.67 -4.10
C THR A 43 11.77 -7.38 -2.79
N VAL A 44 12.42 -6.57 -1.95
CA VAL A 44 11.86 -6.10 -0.68
C VAL A 44 11.71 -4.58 -0.74
N LEU A 45 10.48 -4.11 -0.62
CA LEU A 45 10.09 -2.70 -0.47
C LEU A 45 9.75 -2.43 1.00
N HIS A 46 9.84 -1.16 1.39
CA HIS A 46 9.45 -0.72 2.74
C HIS A 46 8.52 0.49 2.63
N TYR A 47 7.43 0.44 3.38
CA TYR A 47 6.52 1.58 3.57
C TYR A 47 6.48 1.98 5.04
N ASP A 48 6.29 3.25 5.33
CA ASP A 48 5.95 3.73 6.68
C ASP A 48 4.63 3.10 7.13
N TYR A 49 4.61 2.44 8.30
CA TYR A 49 3.43 1.74 8.80
C TYR A 49 2.20 2.64 8.95
N ARG A 50 2.42 3.93 9.22
CA ARG A 50 1.35 4.94 9.34
C ARG A 50 0.55 5.14 8.06
N CYS A 51 1.06 4.69 6.91
CA CYS A 51 0.34 4.80 5.65
C CYS A 51 -1.03 4.11 5.68
N ILE A 52 -1.23 3.08 6.51
CA ILE A 52 -2.50 2.38 6.66
C ILE A 52 -3.57 3.31 7.24
N SER A 53 -3.29 3.95 8.37
CA SER A 53 -4.24 4.86 9.03
C SER A 53 -4.49 6.11 8.19
N ASP A 54 -3.44 6.65 7.58
CA ASP A 54 -3.51 7.88 6.81
C ASP A 54 -4.27 7.67 5.49
N LEU A 55 -4.01 6.54 4.80
CA LEU A 55 -4.73 6.17 3.58
C LEU A 55 -6.21 5.96 3.88
N HIS A 56 -6.54 5.25 4.97
CA HIS A 56 -7.92 5.04 5.36
C HIS A 56 -8.64 6.37 5.64
N SER A 57 -7.98 7.28 6.38
CA SER A 57 -8.55 8.60 6.70
C SER A 57 -8.79 9.42 5.43
N MET A 58 -7.82 9.44 4.52
CA MET A 58 -7.96 10.12 3.22
C MET A 58 -9.09 9.54 2.37
N LEU A 59 -9.23 8.21 2.33
CA LEU A 59 -10.32 7.57 1.59
C LEU A 59 -11.70 7.88 2.18
N LYS A 60 -11.83 7.98 3.51
CA LYS A 60 -13.08 8.40 4.16
C LYS A 60 -13.44 9.84 3.86
N GLU A 61 -12.45 10.73 3.90
CA GLU A 61 -12.65 12.14 3.57
C GLU A 61 -13.06 12.30 2.09
N HIS A 62 -12.46 11.52 1.19
CA HIS A 62 -12.84 11.50 -0.20
C HIS A 62 -14.25 10.96 -0.44
N GLY A 63 -14.65 9.89 0.27
CA GLY A 63 -16.01 9.37 0.29
C GLY A 63 -16.47 8.61 -0.96
N ASP A 64 -15.59 8.40 -1.94
CA ASP A 64 -15.88 7.66 -3.18
C ASP A 64 -14.66 6.81 -3.64
N TRP A 65 -14.77 6.20 -4.81
CA TRP A 65 -13.73 5.38 -5.43
C TRP A 65 -12.57 6.21 -6.01
N ILE A 66 -11.35 5.89 -5.58
CA ILE A 66 -10.11 6.46 -6.12
C ILE A 66 -9.38 5.41 -6.95
N GLU A 67 -8.94 5.79 -8.16
CA GLU A 67 -8.08 4.93 -8.99
C GLU A 67 -6.74 4.66 -8.30
N LEU A 68 -6.32 3.40 -8.32
CA LEU A 68 -5.10 3.00 -7.62
C LEU A 68 -3.86 3.67 -8.21
N GLY A 69 -3.76 3.66 -9.55
CA GLY A 69 -2.51 3.91 -10.24
C GLY A 69 -1.43 2.90 -9.87
N SER A 70 -0.30 2.92 -10.58
CA SER A 70 0.89 2.19 -10.19
C SER A 70 2.05 2.72 -11.01
N ALA A 71 3.00 3.36 -10.36
CA ALA A 71 4.21 3.85 -10.99
C ALA A 71 5.40 3.57 -10.09
N ASP A 72 6.51 3.14 -10.69
CA ASP A 72 7.78 3.07 -9.98
C ASP A 72 8.28 4.47 -9.60
N GLU A 73 9.29 4.54 -8.73
CA GLU A 73 9.84 5.81 -8.21
C GLU A 73 10.33 6.75 -9.32
N GLN A 74 10.78 6.21 -10.45
CA GLN A 74 11.37 6.98 -11.55
C GLN A 74 10.32 7.49 -12.54
N LYS A 75 9.07 7.03 -12.43
CA LYS A 75 7.99 7.42 -13.33
C LYS A 75 7.01 8.36 -12.64
N PRO A 76 6.43 9.33 -13.38
CA PRO A 76 5.35 10.15 -12.86
C PRO A 76 4.15 9.27 -12.47
N ALA A 77 3.52 9.60 -11.34
CA ALA A 77 2.20 9.05 -11.03
C ALA A 77 1.14 9.87 -11.75
N LYS A 78 0.06 9.20 -12.15
CA LYS A 78 -1.15 9.86 -12.64
C LYS A 78 -1.80 10.62 -11.48
N GLU A 79 -2.04 11.91 -11.65
CA GLU A 79 -2.72 12.73 -10.64
C GLU A 79 -4.11 12.17 -10.29
N GLY A 80 -4.55 12.40 -9.05
CA GLY A 80 -5.82 11.89 -8.54
C GLY A 80 -5.84 10.38 -8.25
N THR A 81 -4.69 9.71 -8.26
CA THR A 81 -4.59 8.29 -7.89
C THR A 81 -4.04 8.07 -6.49
N VAL A 82 -4.31 6.90 -5.91
CA VAL A 82 -3.72 6.46 -4.62
C VAL A 82 -2.19 6.48 -4.69
N GLU A 83 -1.62 6.07 -5.82
CA GLU A 83 -0.18 6.13 -6.07
C GLU A 83 0.36 7.57 -6.06
N ALA A 84 -0.36 8.54 -6.61
CA ALA A 84 0.03 9.94 -6.57
C ALA A 84 -0.06 10.51 -5.15
N TRP A 85 -1.13 10.20 -4.42
CA TRP A 85 -1.28 10.62 -3.03
C TRP A 85 -0.18 10.05 -2.14
N GLY A 86 0.19 8.77 -2.29
CA GLY A 86 1.20 8.11 -1.47
C GLY A 86 2.63 8.65 -1.60
N ARG A 87 2.85 9.56 -2.57
CA ARG A 87 4.12 10.27 -2.81
C ARG A 87 3.98 11.80 -2.79
N SER A 88 2.81 12.31 -2.46
CA SER A 88 2.50 13.74 -2.52
C SER A 88 3.18 14.51 -1.38
N PRO A 89 3.72 15.72 -1.62
CA PRO A 89 4.16 16.61 -0.55
C PRO A 89 3.00 17.09 0.35
N ASP A 90 1.75 16.96 -0.09
CA ASP A 90 0.56 17.39 0.65
C ASP A 90 -0.03 16.28 1.53
N ASN A 91 0.52 15.06 1.48
CA ASN A 91 0.06 13.99 2.37
C ASN A 91 0.62 14.19 3.80
N PRO A 92 0.07 13.50 4.82
CA PRO A 92 0.48 13.68 6.22
C PRO A 92 1.98 13.54 6.52
N VAL A 93 2.75 12.83 5.69
CA VAL A 93 4.20 12.64 5.87
C VAL A 93 5.05 13.58 5.01
N GLY A 94 4.42 14.45 4.20
CA GLY A 94 5.09 15.45 3.38
C GLY A 94 5.90 14.85 2.21
N GLY A 95 5.50 13.68 1.69
CA GLY A 95 6.21 13.05 0.58
C GLY A 95 5.96 11.55 0.45
N TRP A 96 7.01 10.76 0.37
CA TRP A 96 6.91 9.32 0.11
C TRP A 96 6.63 8.51 1.38
N TYR A 97 5.56 7.71 1.38
CA TYR A 97 5.45 6.61 2.33
C TYR A 97 6.46 5.51 2.04
N GLY A 98 6.89 5.35 0.78
CA GLY A 98 7.98 4.45 0.41
C GLY A 98 9.32 4.91 0.97
N LEU A 99 9.99 4.05 1.72
CA LEU A 99 11.17 4.40 2.51
C LEU A 99 12.49 4.01 1.83
N LYS A 100 12.48 2.97 1.00
CA LYS A 100 13.70 2.43 0.38
C LYS A 100 13.98 3.13 -0.96
N LYS A 101 15.10 3.88 -1.02
CA LYS A 101 15.55 4.55 -2.26
C LYS A 101 15.67 3.56 -3.43
N GLY A 102 15.15 3.93 -4.59
CA GLY A 102 15.04 3.09 -5.78
C GLY A 102 13.80 2.18 -5.79
N LEU A 103 13.06 2.10 -4.67
CA LEU A 103 11.90 1.23 -4.45
C LEU A 103 10.82 1.94 -3.63
N ARG A 104 10.63 3.26 -3.81
CA ARG A 104 9.61 4.04 -3.08
C ARG A 104 8.21 4.02 -3.70
N GLY A 105 8.12 3.78 -5.01
CA GLY A 105 6.85 3.73 -5.74
C GLY A 105 6.13 2.40 -5.60
N ARG A 106 5.12 2.20 -6.46
CA ARG A 106 4.19 1.05 -6.43
C ARG A 106 3.37 0.97 -5.14
N PHE A 107 3.17 2.12 -4.49
CA PHE A 107 2.29 2.25 -3.34
C PHE A 107 0.86 1.83 -3.69
N GLY A 108 0.30 2.32 -4.80
CA GLY A 108 -1.04 1.98 -5.28
C GLY A 108 -1.17 0.54 -5.79
N MET A 109 -0.06 -0.19 -5.97
CA MET A 109 -0.09 -1.61 -6.35
C MET A 109 -0.17 -2.53 -5.13
N TYR A 110 0.60 -2.21 -4.08
CA TYR A 110 0.86 -3.16 -2.99
C TYR A 110 0.15 -2.80 -1.68
N VAL A 111 -0.13 -1.53 -1.40
CA VAL A 111 -0.83 -1.16 -0.16
C VAL A 111 -2.34 -1.46 -0.22
N PRO A 112 -3.06 -1.26 -1.34
CA PRO A 112 -4.50 -1.49 -1.37
C PRO A 112 -4.96 -2.91 -1.00
N PRO A 113 -4.31 -4.01 -1.42
CA PRO A 113 -4.73 -5.34 -0.99
C PRO A 113 -4.54 -5.57 0.51
N LEU A 114 -3.56 -4.91 1.14
CA LEU A 114 -3.45 -4.93 2.60
C LEU A 114 -4.61 -4.20 3.27
N MET A 115 -5.06 -3.08 2.70
CA MET A 115 -6.24 -2.35 3.21
C MET A 115 -7.52 -3.19 3.15
N GLU A 116 -7.69 -3.95 2.07
CA GLU A 116 -8.78 -4.91 1.91
C GLU A 116 -8.69 -6.06 2.94
N GLU A 117 -7.51 -6.68 3.09
CA GLU A 117 -7.26 -7.75 4.07
C GLU A 117 -7.52 -7.31 5.51
N LEU A 118 -7.22 -6.04 5.84
CA LEU A 118 -7.48 -5.47 7.16
C LEU A 118 -8.93 -5.02 7.37
N GLY A 119 -9.79 -5.14 6.36
CA GLY A 119 -11.19 -4.71 6.43
C GLY A 119 -11.36 -3.19 6.54
N LEU A 120 -10.45 -2.42 5.93
CA LEU A 120 -10.45 -0.95 5.96
C LEU A 120 -10.91 -0.33 4.64
N ALA A 121 -10.93 -1.11 3.55
CA ALA A 121 -11.30 -0.62 2.23
C ALA A 121 -11.94 -1.72 1.37
N GLU A 122 -12.81 -1.30 0.45
CA GLU A 122 -13.20 -2.11 -0.70
C GLU A 122 -12.19 -1.91 -1.84
N LEU A 123 -11.89 -2.97 -2.57
CA LEU A 123 -10.92 -2.97 -3.66
C LEU A 123 -11.48 -3.67 -4.91
N GLU A 124 -11.29 -3.05 -6.07
CA GLU A 124 -11.60 -3.68 -7.34
C GLU A 124 -10.49 -4.63 -7.81
N HIS A 125 -10.90 -5.74 -8.43
CA HIS A 125 -10.00 -6.77 -8.99
C HIS A 125 -10.22 -6.98 -10.51
N ASN A 126 -10.45 -5.88 -11.23
CA ASN A 126 -10.54 -5.82 -12.69
C ASN A 126 -9.17 -5.94 -13.37
N ALA A 127 -9.14 -6.32 -14.65
CA ALA A 127 -7.91 -6.47 -15.43
C ALA A 127 -7.02 -5.20 -15.49
N ARG A 128 -7.60 -4.01 -15.33
CA ARG A 128 -6.90 -2.70 -15.31
C ARG A 128 -7.77 -1.64 -14.65
N ASN A 129 -7.16 -0.49 -14.33
CA ASN A 129 -7.82 0.70 -13.77
C ASN A 129 -8.63 0.41 -12.51
N ASN A 130 -8.10 -0.47 -11.64
CA ASN A 130 -8.70 -0.77 -10.36
C ASN A 130 -8.79 0.48 -9.49
N ARG A 131 -9.78 0.47 -8.62
CA ARG A 131 -10.06 1.53 -7.66
C ARG A 131 -10.21 0.96 -6.26
N MET A 132 -10.12 1.82 -5.26
CA MET A 132 -10.48 1.49 -3.88
C MET A 132 -11.30 2.61 -3.25
N ARG A 133 -12.04 2.29 -2.20
CA ARG A 133 -12.72 3.25 -1.31
C ARG A 133 -12.70 2.76 0.13
N ALA A 134 -12.89 3.66 1.10
CA ALA A 134 -12.99 3.26 2.51
C ALA A 134 -14.27 2.46 2.80
N LEU A 135 -14.20 1.62 3.84
CA LEU A 135 -15.34 0.97 4.48
C LEU A 135 -15.92 1.82 5.63
#